data_AF-A0A0C2D563-F1
#
_entry.id   AF-A0A0C2D563-F1
#
_cell.length_a   1.000
_cell.length_b   1.000
_cell.length_c   1.000
_cell.angle_alpha   90.00
_cell.angle_beta   90.00
_cell.angle_gamma   90.00
#
_symmetry.space_group_name_H-M   'P 1'
#
loop_
_entity.id
_entity.type
_entity.pdbx_description
1 polymer ?
#
loop_
_entity_poly.entity_id
_entity_poly.type
_entity_poly.pdbx_seq_one_letter_code
_entity_poly.pdbx_strand_id
1 'polypeptide(L)'
;MQLRAFALGGLCSGLVLGSVACLGPNPLITAGEAGTESATSDIPGDGDPGDGDPGDGDGDPGDGDPGDGDPGDGDGDPDGCANGMLDGDETDVDCGGSCDACEPGGACLDADDCDSFVCDADVCAAPSCVDEVENGDELEADCGGSCRFCEHSPFVDEFDDYDSGHALVPNVAMFEDREFALGYLAFSASEFRLRWFDEFATPLGPSLMVTTDLMQSVAASQGLVATDDVDTHNVYAVLNGENPMSSNRDVFSIRRGPNTPASLLAIYQGPAVVSYADIALDGDIATFVWEQDGEIFLRRYDYGLDLLVAPEIRANTDFATRPGKQPVVAQRNGVSVVAWIACDVNDPTDCDMELRSSDSGWLEDAPVQVGLDPHAYTYPQIAVAEDNRVAVVCGGGPANDNQNAWAAQFNAALAPDGSPWLLQGSMPSQTLADVAALESGDFVYAWSDTAVKRIRIRRFIGPDLPRVTNVGDEAPWAAMNNPGWVRLATTANILAVVWANTVDNFSEIQGQVLSY
;
A
#
# COMPACT_ATOMS: atom_id res chain seq x y z
N MET A 1 55.66 15.92 -3.52
CA MET A 1 56.73 16.81 -4.01
C MET A 1 56.72 16.73 -5.54
N GLN A 2 56.42 17.85 -6.23
CA GLN A 2 56.36 18.08 -7.70
C GLN A 2 55.27 17.30 -8.47
N LEU A 3 54.16 17.86 -8.99
CA LEU A 3 53.82 19.17 -9.60
C LEU A 3 54.52 19.39 -10.96
N ARG A 4 53.77 19.21 -12.06
CA ARG A 4 53.95 19.94 -13.34
C ARG A 4 52.62 20.16 -14.05
N ALA A 5 52.17 21.40 -13.97
CA ALA A 5 51.24 22.02 -14.90
C ALA A 5 51.95 22.39 -16.21
N PHE A 6 51.20 22.48 -17.31
CA PHE A 6 51.56 23.30 -18.47
C PHE A 6 50.36 24.19 -18.85
N ALA A 7 50.70 25.44 -19.18
CA ALA A 7 49.82 26.58 -19.29
C ALA A 7 49.55 26.98 -20.75
N LEU A 8 48.33 27.49 -20.95
CA LEU A 8 47.88 28.66 -21.72
C LEU A 8 48.43 29.04 -23.12
N GLY A 9 47.44 29.42 -23.95
CA GLY A 9 47.51 30.44 -25.02
C GLY A 9 46.62 30.03 -26.20
N GLY A 10 45.67 30.79 -26.75
CA GLY A 10 45.18 32.16 -26.55
C GLY A 10 44.35 32.54 -27.80
N LEU A 11 43.16 33.11 -27.58
CA LEU A 11 42.39 34.08 -28.40
C LEU A 11 42.39 33.99 -29.95
N CYS A 12 41.21 33.84 -30.56
CA CYS A 12 40.65 34.90 -31.44
C CYS A 12 39.16 34.70 -31.78
N SER A 13 38.48 35.84 -31.84
CA SER A 13 37.06 36.16 -32.07
C SER A 13 36.38 35.60 -33.32
N GLY A 14 35.04 35.47 -33.24
CA GLY A 14 34.15 35.37 -34.41
C GLY A 14 32.66 35.39 -34.02
N LEU A 15 32.08 36.60 -34.00
CA LEU A 15 30.64 36.87 -33.94
C LEU A 15 29.87 36.18 -35.09
N VAL A 16 28.72 35.57 -34.80
CA VAL A 16 27.45 35.77 -35.56
C VAL A 16 26.27 35.61 -34.59
N LEU A 17 25.49 36.69 -34.44
CA LEU A 17 24.20 36.78 -33.76
C LEU A 17 23.07 36.70 -34.79
N GLY A 18 21.97 36.05 -34.42
CA GLY A 18 20.65 36.10 -35.05
C GLY A 18 19.75 35.04 -34.40
N SER A 19 18.53 35.29 -33.96
CA SER A 19 17.71 36.51 -33.94
C SER A 19 16.52 36.21 -33.01
N VAL A 20 16.32 37.04 -32.00
CA VAL A 20 15.12 37.06 -31.14
C VAL A 20 14.19 38.14 -31.70
N ALA A 21 12.93 37.80 -31.95
CA ALA A 21 11.83 38.74 -32.17
C ALA A 21 10.90 38.60 -30.96
N CYS A 22 10.84 39.60 -30.06
CA CYS A 22 10.02 40.82 -30.11
C CYS A 22 8.53 40.58 -29.79
N LEU A 23 8.21 40.57 -28.49
CA LEU A 23 7.05 41.21 -27.87
C LEU A 23 7.63 41.84 -26.58
N GLY A 24 7.87 43.15 -26.52
CA GLY A 24 6.91 44.18 -26.11
C GLY A 24 7.10 44.44 -24.60
N PRO A 25 7.55 45.64 -24.15
CA PRO A 25 7.76 45.89 -22.72
C PRO A 25 6.42 46.15 -22.01
N ASN A 26 6.11 45.36 -20.98
CA ASN A 26 4.94 45.59 -20.14
C ASN A 26 5.12 46.86 -19.27
N PRO A 27 4.04 47.64 -19.06
CA PRO A 27 4.11 48.92 -18.38
C PRO A 27 4.26 48.75 -16.87
N LEU A 28 5.16 49.55 -16.30
CA LEU A 28 5.28 49.76 -14.86
C LEU A 28 3.98 50.36 -14.31
N ILE A 29 3.20 49.60 -13.54
CA ILE A 29 2.14 50.14 -12.68
C ILE A 29 2.70 50.28 -11.26
N THR A 30 2.62 51.51 -10.76
CA THR A 30 3.04 51.94 -9.43
C THR A 30 2.03 51.52 -8.37
N ALA A 31 2.54 50.97 -7.27
CA ALA A 31 1.81 50.61 -6.06
C ALA A 31 0.91 51.73 -5.51
N GLY A 32 -0.34 51.39 -5.21
CA GLY A 32 -1.29 52.17 -4.42
C GLY A 32 -1.43 51.55 -3.03
N GLU A 33 -1.32 52.39 -1.99
CA GLU A 33 -1.25 52.04 -0.58
C GLU A 33 -2.58 51.52 0.04
N ALA A 34 -2.40 50.58 0.97
CA ALA A 34 -3.06 50.42 2.27
C ALA A 34 -4.59 50.26 2.37
N GLY A 35 -5.01 49.04 2.73
CA GLY A 35 -6.26 48.73 3.42
C GLY A 35 -6.06 47.53 4.35
N THR A 36 -6.12 47.77 5.66
CA THR A 36 -5.84 46.81 6.74
C THR A 36 -7.03 45.92 7.09
N GLU A 37 -6.77 44.61 7.16
CA GLU A 37 -7.29 43.53 8.02
C GLU A 37 -8.44 43.83 9.01
N SER A 38 -9.52 43.04 8.92
CA SER A 38 -10.06 42.26 10.05
C SER A 38 -11.25 41.39 9.63
N ALA A 39 -11.00 40.10 9.43
CA ALA A 39 -12.01 39.06 9.47
C ALA A 39 -11.97 38.40 10.87
N THR A 40 -13.09 38.41 11.58
CA THR A 40 -13.33 37.50 12.69
C THR A 40 -14.59 36.70 12.36
N SER A 41 -14.39 35.40 12.24
CA SER A 41 -15.42 34.37 12.25
C SER A 41 -16.26 34.43 13.53
N ASP A 42 -17.57 34.21 13.42
CA ASP A 42 -18.38 33.50 14.42
C ASP A 42 -19.74 33.15 13.81
N ILE A 43 -19.94 31.84 13.55
CA ILE A 43 -21.26 31.21 13.35
C ILE A 43 -21.70 30.66 14.72
N PRO A 44 -22.98 30.84 15.12
CA PRO A 44 -23.80 29.63 15.27
C PRO A 44 -25.27 29.81 14.85
N GLY A 45 -25.75 28.85 14.05
CA GLY A 45 -26.84 27.94 14.44
C GLY A 45 -28.28 28.45 14.55
N ASP A 46 -29.16 27.64 13.96
CA ASP A 46 -30.53 27.29 14.37
C ASP A 46 -31.70 28.01 13.70
N GLY A 47 -32.53 27.20 13.02
CA GLY A 47 -33.99 27.35 13.04
C GLY A 47 -34.70 27.22 11.70
N ASP A 48 -34.99 25.98 11.29
CA ASP A 48 -36.22 25.65 10.56
C ASP A 48 -37.41 25.76 11.55
N PRO A 49 -38.56 26.33 11.14
CA PRO A 49 -39.65 25.44 10.72
C PRO A 49 -40.45 25.97 9.51
N GLY A 50 -40.86 25.04 8.65
CA GLY A 50 -41.67 25.28 7.47
C GLY A 50 -43.16 25.60 7.70
N ASP A 51 -43.80 25.94 6.57
CA ASP A 51 -45.23 25.94 6.22
C ASP A 51 -45.23 26.04 4.67
N GLY A 52 -45.89 25.25 3.82
CA GLY A 52 -47.13 24.51 3.95
C GLY A 52 -48.27 25.18 3.18
N ASP A 53 -48.27 25.18 1.84
CA ASP A 53 -49.51 25.15 1.01
C ASP A 53 -49.21 24.93 -0.51
N PRO A 54 -49.89 23.99 -1.19
CA PRO A 54 -49.86 23.85 -2.65
C PRO A 54 -51.10 24.50 -3.30
N GLY A 55 -50.90 25.21 -4.41
CA GLY A 55 -51.98 25.89 -5.12
C GLY A 55 -51.81 25.89 -6.64
N ASP A 56 -52.62 25.04 -7.26
CA ASP A 56 -53.01 24.87 -8.67
C ASP A 56 -52.98 26.10 -9.61
N GLY A 57 -52.75 25.86 -10.91
CA GLY A 57 -53.20 26.80 -11.96
C GLY A 57 -52.60 26.65 -13.36
N ASP A 58 -53.13 25.71 -14.14
CA ASP A 58 -53.39 25.70 -15.59
C ASP A 58 -52.67 26.69 -16.56
N GLY A 59 -51.92 26.10 -17.51
CA GLY A 59 -52.15 26.23 -18.97
C GLY A 59 -51.73 27.50 -19.72
N ASP A 60 -50.77 27.37 -20.65
CA ASP A 60 -50.91 27.63 -22.11
C ASP A 60 -49.61 27.27 -22.87
N PRO A 61 -49.65 26.56 -24.02
CA PRO A 61 -48.51 26.44 -24.93
C PRO A 61 -48.67 27.42 -26.10
N GLY A 62 -47.73 28.34 -26.28
CA GLY A 62 -47.76 29.35 -27.35
C GLY A 62 -46.40 29.57 -28.00
N ASP A 63 -46.20 28.88 -29.13
CA ASP A 63 -45.60 29.31 -30.39
C ASP A 63 -44.55 30.46 -30.44
N GLY A 64 -43.34 30.10 -30.89
CA GLY A 64 -42.68 30.70 -32.06
C GLY A 64 -41.78 31.93 -31.88
N ASP A 65 -40.47 31.76 -32.13
CA ASP A 65 -39.74 32.31 -33.30
C ASP A 65 -38.27 31.80 -33.32
N PRO A 66 -37.73 31.30 -34.45
CA PRO A 66 -36.30 31.10 -34.64
C PRO A 66 -35.75 32.24 -35.52
N GLY A 67 -35.10 33.21 -34.88
CA GLY A 67 -34.39 34.26 -35.59
C GLY A 67 -34.08 35.41 -34.66
N ASP A 68 -32.82 35.54 -34.28
CA ASP A 68 -31.98 36.60 -34.81
C ASP A 68 -30.61 36.51 -34.13
N GLY A 69 -29.56 36.41 -34.95
CA GLY A 69 -28.21 36.67 -34.48
C GLY A 69 -28.09 38.17 -34.24
N ASP A 70 -27.99 38.56 -32.98
CA ASP A 70 -27.59 39.89 -32.58
C ASP A 70 -26.12 39.88 -32.13
N PRO A 71 -25.22 40.59 -32.83
CA PRO A 71 -23.92 40.95 -32.30
C PRO A 71 -24.09 42.26 -31.53
N GLY A 72 -24.68 42.24 -30.32
CA GLY A 72 -25.00 43.52 -29.69
C GLY A 72 -25.70 43.56 -28.34
N ASP A 73 -26.06 42.44 -27.72
CA ASP A 73 -26.66 42.48 -26.38
C ASP A 73 -25.57 42.39 -25.32
N GLY A 74 -25.27 43.57 -24.74
CA GLY A 74 -24.47 43.76 -23.55
C GLY A 74 -25.19 43.26 -22.31
N ASP A 75 -25.37 41.95 -22.28
CA ASP A 75 -25.71 41.18 -21.11
C ASP A 75 -24.36 40.83 -20.49
N GLY A 76 -24.07 41.40 -19.33
CA GLY A 76 -22.81 41.12 -18.63
C GLY A 76 -22.75 39.65 -18.26
N ASP A 77 -22.13 38.85 -19.12
CA ASP A 77 -21.46 37.65 -18.69
C ASP A 77 -20.36 38.09 -17.71
N PRO A 78 -20.14 37.38 -16.59
CA PRO A 78 -18.96 37.60 -15.76
C PRO A 78 -17.63 37.27 -16.49
N ASP A 79 -17.69 36.98 -17.80
CA ASP A 79 -16.72 36.20 -18.58
C ASP A 79 -15.67 37.07 -19.29
N GLY A 80 -14.93 37.88 -18.54
CA GLY A 80 -13.57 38.30 -18.97
C GLY A 80 -12.66 37.07 -19.12
N CYS A 81 -12.83 36.12 -18.20
CA CYS A 81 -12.04 34.92 -17.96
C CYS A 81 -12.02 33.82 -19.03
N ALA A 82 -12.58 34.05 -20.23
CA ALA A 82 -12.63 33.04 -21.29
C ALA A 82 -12.75 33.67 -22.68
N ASN A 83 -12.16 34.85 -22.86
CA ASN A 83 -12.34 35.69 -24.04
C ASN A 83 -11.13 35.69 -24.99
N GLY A 84 -10.05 34.99 -24.65
CA GLY A 84 -8.82 34.87 -25.43
C GLY A 84 -7.89 36.08 -25.30
N MET A 85 -8.11 36.97 -24.34
CA MET A 85 -7.35 38.19 -24.12
C MET A 85 -7.00 38.35 -22.65
N LEU A 86 -5.74 38.72 -22.36
CA LEU A 86 -5.34 39.15 -21.02
C LEU A 86 -5.98 40.51 -20.68
N ASP A 87 -7.05 40.50 -19.90
CA ASP A 87 -7.76 41.70 -19.45
C ASP A 87 -8.20 41.63 -17.97
N GLY A 88 -8.95 42.65 -17.51
CA GLY A 88 -9.36 42.72 -16.10
C GLY A 88 -8.19 42.74 -15.12
N ASP A 89 -8.22 41.82 -14.16
CA ASP A 89 -7.17 41.53 -13.18
C ASP A 89 -6.49 40.17 -13.38
N GLU A 90 -6.66 39.56 -14.56
CA GLU A 90 -5.99 38.31 -14.95
C GLU A 90 -4.46 38.45 -14.92
N THR A 91 -3.79 37.33 -14.62
CA THR A 91 -2.31 37.26 -14.59
C THR A 91 -1.73 36.52 -15.79
N ASP A 92 -2.51 35.64 -16.43
CA ASP A 92 -2.27 35.12 -17.79
C ASP A 92 -3.59 35.11 -18.60
N VAL A 93 -3.51 34.87 -19.91
CA VAL A 93 -4.69 34.92 -20.79
C VAL A 93 -5.78 33.97 -20.29
N ASP A 94 -6.94 34.53 -19.94
CA ASP A 94 -8.12 33.80 -19.46
C ASP A 94 -7.92 33.06 -18.11
N CYS A 95 -6.96 33.45 -17.27
CA CYS A 95 -6.76 32.87 -15.94
C CYS A 95 -6.05 33.79 -14.93
N GLY A 96 -6.18 33.46 -13.64
CA GLY A 96 -5.61 34.22 -12.52
C GLY A 96 -6.41 35.46 -12.12
N GLY A 97 -6.07 36.08 -10.99
CA GLY A 97 -6.79 37.22 -10.43
C GLY A 97 -8.20 36.83 -9.97
N SER A 98 -9.23 37.41 -10.60
CA SER A 98 -10.63 37.05 -10.32
C SER A 98 -11.15 35.85 -11.14
N CYS A 99 -10.33 35.32 -12.05
CA CYS A 99 -10.63 34.19 -12.91
C CYS A 99 -10.20 32.84 -12.30
N ASP A 100 -10.49 31.75 -13.00
CA ASP A 100 -9.99 30.42 -12.61
C ASP A 100 -8.45 30.43 -12.57
N ALA A 101 -7.88 29.63 -11.68
CA ALA A 101 -6.43 29.57 -11.50
C ALA A 101 -5.71 29.01 -12.74
N CYS A 102 -4.53 29.54 -13.03
CA CYS A 102 -3.72 29.16 -14.17
C CYS A 102 -3.05 27.80 -13.98
N GLU A 103 -3.02 26.99 -15.06
CA GLU A 103 -2.26 25.74 -15.12
C GLU A 103 -0.74 25.98 -15.01
N PRO A 104 0.05 24.96 -14.63
CA PRO A 104 1.50 25.06 -14.58
C PRO A 104 2.11 25.61 -15.88
N GLY A 105 2.95 26.64 -15.75
CA GLY A 105 3.57 27.38 -16.85
C GLY A 105 2.86 28.69 -17.22
N GLY A 106 1.67 28.95 -16.69
CA GLY A 106 0.98 30.24 -16.83
C GLY A 106 1.67 31.34 -16.01
N ALA A 107 1.49 32.61 -16.40
CA ALA A 107 1.97 33.75 -15.63
C ALA A 107 1.13 33.97 -14.35
N CYS A 108 1.77 34.46 -13.29
CA CYS A 108 1.13 34.71 -12.00
C CYS A 108 1.76 35.90 -11.28
N LEU A 109 1.05 36.46 -10.31
CA LEU A 109 1.54 37.50 -9.40
C LEU A 109 1.50 37.04 -7.94
N ASP A 110 0.51 36.23 -7.57
CA ASP A 110 0.31 35.66 -6.25
C ASP A 110 0.01 34.15 -6.34
N ALA A 111 0.06 33.46 -5.19
CA ALA A 111 -0.17 32.00 -5.12
C ALA A 111 -1.55 31.59 -5.65
N ASP A 112 -2.60 32.35 -5.31
CA ASP A 112 -3.99 32.06 -5.68
C ASP A 112 -4.24 32.14 -7.20
N ASP A 113 -3.31 32.74 -7.96
CA ASP A 113 -3.38 32.74 -9.43
C ASP A 113 -3.06 31.38 -10.04
N CYS A 114 -2.51 30.44 -9.29
CA CYS A 114 -2.02 29.15 -9.78
C CYS A 114 -2.84 28.00 -9.21
N ASP A 115 -3.17 27.02 -10.06
CA ASP A 115 -3.88 25.80 -9.62
C ASP A 115 -3.08 24.99 -8.59
N SER A 116 -1.75 25.11 -8.63
CA SER A 116 -0.83 24.52 -7.63
C SER A 116 -0.70 25.35 -6.34
N PHE A 117 -1.23 26.56 -6.31
CA PHE A 117 -0.94 27.58 -5.29
C PHE A 117 0.54 27.97 -5.18
N VAL A 118 1.36 27.69 -6.21
CA VAL A 118 2.79 28.01 -6.23
C VAL A 118 3.12 28.89 -7.42
N CYS A 119 3.22 30.19 -7.16
CA CYS A 119 3.77 31.17 -8.10
C CYS A 119 5.28 31.33 -7.87
N ASP A 120 6.11 30.67 -8.71
CA ASP A 120 7.58 30.78 -8.64
C ASP A 120 8.11 31.56 -9.83
N ALA A 121 8.88 32.62 -9.54
CA ALA A 121 9.45 33.51 -10.56
C ALA A 121 8.43 34.04 -11.58
N ASP A 122 7.26 34.48 -11.09
CA ASP A 122 6.12 35.00 -11.86
C ASP A 122 5.49 33.96 -12.84
N VAL A 123 5.71 32.66 -12.57
CA VAL A 123 5.16 31.54 -13.34
C VAL A 123 4.59 30.48 -12.41
N CYS A 124 3.41 29.94 -12.72
CA CYS A 124 2.81 28.85 -11.99
C CYS A 124 3.68 27.59 -12.09
N ALA A 125 4.15 27.09 -10.95
CA ALA A 125 4.87 25.83 -10.88
C ALA A 125 3.90 24.65 -10.92
N ALA A 126 4.38 23.49 -11.35
CA ALA A 126 3.61 22.25 -11.19
C ALA A 126 3.60 21.82 -9.71
N PRO A 127 2.51 21.19 -9.22
CA PRO A 127 2.45 20.57 -7.90
C PRO A 127 3.70 19.73 -7.60
N SER A 128 4.21 19.81 -6.39
CA SER A 128 5.45 19.15 -5.99
C SER A 128 5.42 18.71 -4.53
N CYS A 129 5.75 17.44 -4.27
CA CYS A 129 5.82 16.82 -2.93
C CYS A 129 6.87 17.38 -1.94
N VAL A 130 7.41 18.57 -2.18
CA VAL A 130 8.44 19.24 -1.36
C VAL A 130 8.32 20.77 -1.43
N ASP A 131 7.15 21.29 -1.84
CA ASP A 131 6.90 22.72 -2.01
C ASP A 131 6.22 23.37 -0.78
N GLU A 132 5.98 22.61 0.28
CA GLU A 132 5.33 23.02 1.54
C GLU A 132 3.86 23.46 1.38
N VAL A 133 3.23 23.14 0.25
CA VAL A 133 1.84 23.50 -0.09
C VAL A 133 1.03 22.25 -0.38
N GLU A 134 -0.14 22.12 0.25
CA GLU A 134 -1.08 21.03 -0.03
C GLU A 134 -1.73 21.23 -1.41
N ASN A 135 -1.21 20.54 -2.43
CA ASN A 135 -1.66 20.67 -3.81
C ASN A 135 -1.65 19.33 -4.57
N GLY A 136 -2.20 19.32 -5.80
CA GLY A 136 -2.24 18.10 -6.61
C GLY A 136 -3.13 17.01 -6.00
N ASP A 137 -2.56 15.83 -5.74
CA ASP A 137 -3.25 14.68 -5.13
C ASP A 137 -2.82 14.40 -3.68
N GLU A 138 -2.14 15.36 -3.04
CA GLU A 138 -1.72 15.27 -1.64
C GLU A 138 -2.90 15.20 -0.65
N LEU A 139 -2.68 14.54 0.49
CA LEU A 139 -3.64 14.48 1.60
C LEU A 139 -3.34 15.52 2.68
N GLU A 140 -2.06 15.86 2.83
CA GLU A 140 -1.55 16.96 3.65
C GLU A 140 -0.31 17.51 2.91
N ALA A 141 0.09 18.74 3.20
CA ALA A 141 1.24 19.38 2.54
C ALA A 141 2.47 18.44 2.43
N ASP A 142 2.91 18.19 1.20
CA ASP A 142 4.04 17.34 0.82
C ASP A 142 3.89 15.83 1.12
N CYS A 143 2.67 15.31 1.35
CA CYS A 143 2.46 13.87 1.57
C CYS A 143 1.07 13.35 1.15
N GLY A 144 0.97 12.03 0.98
CA GLY A 144 -0.22 11.35 0.48
C GLY A 144 -0.32 11.37 -1.05
N GLY A 145 -1.28 10.65 -1.61
CA GLY A 145 -1.50 10.54 -3.05
C GLY A 145 -0.29 9.98 -3.79
N SER A 146 0.25 10.79 -4.70
CA SER A 146 1.47 10.48 -5.45
C SER A 146 2.76 10.82 -4.69
N CYS A 147 2.67 11.40 -3.49
CA CYS A 147 3.80 11.74 -2.63
C CYS A 147 4.13 10.63 -1.62
N ARG A 148 5.07 10.90 -0.71
CA ARG A 148 5.44 9.98 0.36
C ARG A 148 4.23 9.74 1.27
N PHE A 149 4.21 8.61 1.98
CA PHE A 149 3.21 8.39 3.04
C PHE A 149 3.16 9.53 4.07
N CYS A 150 1.94 9.91 4.49
CA CYS A 150 1.71 10.78 5.63
C CYS A 150 1.72 9.98 6.95
N GLU A 151 2.01 10.66 8.06
CA GLU A 151 1.83 10.08 9.39
C GLU A 151 0.35 10.12 9.77
N HIS A 152 -0.32 8.97 9.87
CA HIS A 152 -1.74 8.91 10.28
C HIS A 152 -1.90 8.71 11.79
N SER A 153 -1.00 7.92 12.40
CA SER A 153 -0.91 7.73 13.84
C SER A 153 0.44 8.15 14.40
N PRO A 154 0.55 8.42 15.72
CA PRO A 154 1.83 8.41 16.39
C PRO A 154 2.55 7.06 16.23
N PHE A 155 3.88 7.08 16.27
CA PHE A 155 4.69 5.87 16.40
C PHE A 155 4.42 5.18 17.75
N VAL A 156 4.23 3.87 17.73
CA VAL A 156 4.04 3.02 18.91
C VAL A 156 5.27 2.12 19.09
N ASP A 157 5.93 2.29 20.25
CA ASP A 157 7.12 1.53 20.65
C ASP A 157 6.80 0.15 21.23
N GLU A 158 5.59 -0.05 21.74
CA GLU A 158 5.16 -1.31 22.32
C GLU A 158 3.67 -1.57 22.04
N PHE A 159 3.39 -2.22 20.92
CA PHE A 159 2.04 -2.65 20.57
C PHE A 159 1.58 -3.88 21.35
N ASP A 160 2.49 -4.77 21.70
CA ASP A 160 2.16 -5.86 22.61
C ASP A 160 2.04 -5.33 24.05
N ASP A 161 1.27 -6.01 24.90
CA ASP A 161 1.23 -5.74 26.35
C ASP A 161 1.87 -6.90 27.13
N TYR A 162 2.83 -7.61 26.49
CA TYR A 162 3.38 -8.85 27.00
C TYR A 162 4.68 -8.65 27.78
N ASP A 163 4.54 -8.11 28.99
CA ASP A 163 5.65 -7.85 29.93
C ASP A 163 6.47 -9.09 30.33
N SER A 164 5.98 -10.30 30.05
CA SER A 164 6.53 -11.56 30.57
C SER A 164 7.57 -12.23 29.67
N GLY A 165 7.96 -11.61 28.55
CA GLY A 165 8.95 -12.22 27.66
C GLY A 165 9.16 -11.50 26.33
N HIS A 166 9.27 -12.30 25.27
CA HIS A 166 9.50 -11.82 23.91
C HIS A 166 8.22 -11.94 23.09
N ALA A 167 7.77 -10.84 22.49
CA ALA A 167 6.81 -10.82 21.41
C ALA A 167 7.54 -10.89 20.06
N LEU A 168 7.15 -11.84 19.22
CA LEU A 168 7.79 -12.12 17.94
C LEU A 168 6.74 -12.44 16.87
N VAL A 169 7.17 -12.41 15.61
CA VAL A 169 6.36 -12.82 14.44
C VAL A 169 5.00 -12.09 14.43
N PRO A 170 4.99 -10.74 14.37
CA PRO A 170 3.75 -10.01 14.27
C PRO A 170 3.01 -10.40 12.99
N ASN A 171 1.69 -10.24 13.00
CA ASN A 171 0.77 -10.25 11.86
C ASN A 171 -0.28 -9.19 12.09
N VAL A 172 -0.72 -8.52 11.03
CA VAL A 172 -1.71 -7.46 11.13
C VAL A 172 -2.80 -7.72 10.10
N ALA A 173 -4.03 -7.39 10.47
CA ALA A 173 -5.18 -7.39 9.57
C ALA A 173 -6.03 -6.16 9.90
N MET A 174 -6.48 -5.45 8.87
CA MET A 174 -7.33 -4.26 9.02
C MET A 174 -8.76 -4.57 8.58
N PHE A 175 -9.72 -3.87 9.19
CA PHE A 175 -11.14 -3.97 8.90
C PHE A 175 -11.59 -2.81 7.99
N GLU A 176 -12.76 -2.90 7.37
CA GLU A 176 -13.28 -1.84 6.49
C GLU A 176 -13.49 -0.49 7.21
N ASP A 177 -13.71 -0.52 8.53
CA ASP A 177 -13.91 0.65 9.39
C ASP A 177 -12.60 1.25 9.93
N ARG A 178 -11.44 0.85 9.36
CA ARG A 178 -10.10 1.34 9.70
C ARG A 178 -9.54 0.90 11.05
N GLU A 179 -10.28 0.11 11.84
CA GLU A 179 -9.70 -0.60 12.97
C GLU A 179 -8.75 -1.70 12.49
N PHE A 180 -7.86 -2.17 13.37
CA PHE A 180 -6.98 -3.28 13.04
C PHE A 180 -6.70 -4.19 14.23
N ALA A 181 -6.38 -5.45 13.88
CA ALA A 181 -5.98 -6.47 14.82
C ALA A 181 -4.51 -6.84 14.60
N LEU A 182 -3.76 -6.90 15.70
CA LEU A 182 -2.39 -7.38 15.76
C LEU A 182 -2.37 -8.79 16.37
N GLY A 183 -1.78 -9.74 15.67
CA GLY A 183 -1.41 -11.06 16.18
C GLY A 183 0.09 -11.17 16.42
N TYR A 184 0.50 -11.83 17.50
CA TYR A 184 1.92 -12.08 17.78
C TYR A 184 2.12 -13.33 18.63
N LEU A 185 3.33 -13.89 18.56
CA LEU A 185 3.76 -15.02 19.39
C LEU A 185 4.43 -14.53 20.67
N ALA A 186 3.82 -14.82 21.81
CA ALA A 186 4.41 -14.67 23.13
C ALA A 186 5.36 -15.85 23.40
N PHE A 187 6.63 -15.70 23.03
CA PHE A 187 7.61 -16.80 22.92
C PHE A 187 7.79 -17.58 24.22
N SER A 188 7.97 -16.88 25.34
CA SER A 188 8.24 -17.50 26.65
C SER A 188 7.12 -18.43 27.11
N ALA A 189 5.89 -18.16 26.68
CA ALA A 189 4.72 -18.96 27.01
C ALA A 189 4.27 -19.88 25.86
N SER A 190 4.85 -19.74 24.66
CA SER A 190 4.44 -20.47 23.44
C SER A 190 2.97 -20.24 23.09
N GLU A 191 2.48 -19.00 23.31
CA GLU A 191 1.08 -18.60 23.13
C GLU A 191 0.95 -17.64 21.95
N PHE A 192 -0.08 -17.80 21.13
CA PHE A 192 -0.48 -16.76 20.19
C PHE A 192 -1.51 -15.85 20.84
N ARG A 193 -1.31 -14.55 20.66
CA ARG A 193 -2.12 -13.48 21.23
C ARG A 193 -2.62 -12.55 20.15
N LEU A 194 -3.80 -11.99 20.37
CA LEU A 194 -4.42 -10.99 19.52
C LEU A 194 -4.74 -9.73 20.33
N ARG A 195 -4.60 -8.56 19.72
CA ARG A 195 -4.97 -7.27 20.30
C ARG A 195 -5.56 -6.36 19.21
N TRP A 196 -6.52 -5.52 19.57
CA TRP A 196 -7.24 -4.64 18.65
C TRP A 196 -6.93 -3.18 18.93
N PHE A 197 -6.95 -2.38 17.88
CA PHE A 197 -6.60 -0.97 17.87
C PHE A 197 -7.54 -0.18 16.95
N ASP A 198 -7.75 1.09 17.27
CA ASP A 198 -8.37 2.02 16.34
C ASP A 198 -7.40 2.46 15.23
N GLU A 199 -7.89 3.27 14.29
CA GLU A 199 -7.08 3.78 13.16
C GLU A 199 -5.87 4.62 13.61
N PHE A 200 -5.89 5.16 14.83
CA PHE A 200 -4.81 5.98 15.39
C PHE A 200 -3.86 5.17 16.28
N ALA A 201 -3.86 3.84 16.15
CA ALA A 201 -3.04 2.92 16.92
C ALA A 201 -3.30 2.94 18.44
N THR A 202 -4.47 3.39 18.87
CA THR A 202 -4.89 3.35 20.29
C THR A 202 -5.49 1.99 20.62
N PRO A 203 -5.05 1.30 21.68
CA PRO A 203 -5.55 -0.03 22.01
C PRO A 203 -7.02 0.01 22.46
N LEU A 204 -7.85 -0.82 21.83
CA LEU A 204 -9.26 -1.01 22.16
C LEU A 204 -9.49 -2.03 23.29
N GLY A 205 -8.41 -2.66 23.77
CA GLY A 205 -8.44 -3.61 24.86
C GLY A 205 -7.06 -4.23 25.17
N PRO A 206 -7.00 -5.12 26.17
CA PRO A 206 -5.81 -5.91 26.45
C PRO A 206 -5.62 -7.01 25.39
N SER A 207 -4.41 -7.58 25.31
CA SER A 207 -4.20 -8.78 24.50
C SER A 207 -5.00 -9.97 25.04
N LEU A 208 -5.50 -10.76 24.09
CA LEU A 208 -6.29 -11.95 24.34
C LEU A 208 -5.49 -13.17 23.88
N MET A 209 -5.30 -14.14 24.76
CA MET A 209 -4.82 -15.46 24.36
C MET A 209 -5.85 -16.10 23.43
N VAL A 210 -5.38 -16.62 22.31
CA VAL A 210 -6.23 -17.16 21.27
C VAL A 210 -6.67 -18.59 21.56
N THR A 211 -5.79 -19.44 22.11
CA THR A 211 -6.15 -20.79 22.56
C THR A 211 -5.14 -21.34 23.56
N THR A 212 -5.62 -22.21 24.46
CA THR A 212 -4.78 -23.05 25.34
C THR A 212 -4.52 -24.45 24.75
N ASP A 213 -5.19 -24.80 23.66
CA ASP A 213 -5.22 -26.15 23.13
C ASP A 213 -4.11 -26.43 22.11
N LEU A 214 -3.32 -25.41 21.76
CA LEU A 214 -2.18 -25.50 20.86
C LEU A 214 -0.92 -25.01 21.55
N MET A 215 0.16 -25.80 21.49
CA MET A 215 1.50 -25.30 21.77
C MET A 215 2.15 -24.84 20.47
N GLN A 216 2.55 -23.57 20.41
CA GLN A 216 3.11 -22.96 19.21
C GLN A 216 4.63 -22.87 19.23
N SER A 217 5.25 -22.94 18.05
CA SER A 217 6.70 -22.77 17.88
C SER A 217 6.97 -21.54 17.02
N VAL A 218 8.11 -20.88 17.23
CA VAL A 218 8.59 -19.74 16.41
C VAL A 218 8.78 -20.04 14.92
N ALA A 219 8.78 -21.31 14.54
CA ALA A 219 8.93 -21.73 13.15
C ALA A 219 7.59 -21.87 12.41
N ALA A 220 6.45 -21.58 13.07
CA ALA A 220 5.14 -21.57 12.42
C ALA A 220 4.97 -20.26 11.66
N SER A 221 4.75 -20.33 10.34
CA SER A 221 4.19 -19.17 9.67
C SER A 221 2.77 -18.95 10.17
N GLN A 222 2.38 -17.68 10.19
CA GLN A 222 1.11 -17.24 10.68
C GLN A 222 0.59 -16.28 9.61
N GLY A 223 -0.61 -16.56 9.13
CA GLY A 223 -1.39 -15.63 8.34
C GLY A 223 -2.54 -15.14 9.20
N LEU A 224 -2.89 -13.86 9.09
CA LEU A 224 -3.97 -13.23 9.83
C LEU A 224 -4.79 -12.44 8.82
N VAL A 225 -6.10 -12.69 8.80
CA VAL A 225 -7.03 -11.97 7.93
C VAL A 225 -8.23 -11.49 8.75
N ALA A 226 -8.72 -10.30 8.41
CA ALA A 226 -9.89 -9.70 9.03
C ALA A 226 -11.14 -10.12 8.25
N THR A 227 -12.27 -10.15 8.94
CA THR A 227 -13.59 -10.30 8.33
C THR A 227 -14.11 -8.96 7.83
N ASP A 228 -15.02 -8.98 6.86
CA ASP A 228 -15.76 -7.78 6.44
C ASP A 228 -16.86 -7.37 7.45
N ASP A 229 -17.18 -8.25 8.41
CA ASP A 229 -18.11 -7.98 9.51
C ASP A 229 -17.50 -7.10 10.61
N VAL A 230 -17.71 -5.79 10.48
CA VAL A 230 -17.31 -4.75 11.43
C VAL A 230 -18.10 -4.75 12.75
N ASP A 231 -19.17 -5.53 12.92
CA ASP A 231 -19.86 -5.59 14.21
C ASP A 231 -19.12 -6.51 15.20
N THR A 232 -18.42 -7.52 14.68
CA THR A 232 -17.75 -8.53 15.50
C THR A 232 -16.24 -8.39 15.53
N HIS A 233 -15.65 -7.67 14.57
CA HIS A 233 -14.20 -7.54 14.36
C HIS A 233 -13.47 -8.87 14.50
N ASN A 234 -14.05 -9.93 13.92
CA ASN A 234 -13.44 -11.24 13.95
C ASN A 234 -12.22 -11.28 13.03
N VAL A 235 -11.13 -11.85 13.51
CA VAL A 235 -10.02 -12.28 12.66
C VAL A 235 -9.98 -13.78 12.54
N TYR A 236 -9.43 -14.24 11.43
CA TYR A 236 -9.08 -15.61 11.18
C TYR A 236 -7.57 -15.74 11.08
N ALA A 237 -6.99 -16.54 11.98
CA ALA A 237 -5.57 -16.84 11.98
C ALA A 237 -5.36 -18.28 11.49
N VAL A 238 -4.33 -18.52 10.68
CA VAL A 238 -3.80 -19.87 10.46
C VAL A 238 -2.56 -20.08 11.31
N LEU A 239 -2.51 -21.22 11.98
CA LEU A 239 -1.48 -21.54 12.97
C LEU A 239 -0.99 -22.96 12.77
N ASN A 240 0.33 -23.13 12.81
CA ASN A 240 0.96 -24.45 12.91
C ASN A 240 1.33 -24.73 14.36
N GLY A 241 0.79 -25.80 14.92
CA GLY A 241 1.00 -26.12 16.33
C GLY A 241 0.86 -27.60 16.64
N GLU A 242 1.38 -27.99 17.79
CA GLU A 242 1.14 -29.32 18.34
C GLU A 242 -0.12 -29.25 19.22
N ASN A 243 -1.06 -30.14 18.96
CA ASN A 243 -2.24 -30.34 19.82
C ASN A 243 -1.92 -31.46 20.83
N PRO A 244 -2.44 -31.43 22.07
CA PRO A 244 -2.31 -32.53 23.04
C PRO A 244 -2.56 -33.96 22.51
N MET A 245 -3.32 -34.12 21.42
CA MET A 245 -3.64 -35.40 20.78
C MET A 245 -2.68 -35.82 19.64
N SER A 246 -1.80 -34.94 19.16
CA SER A 246 -0.88 -35.17 18.04
C SER A 246 0.50 -34.58 18.34
N SER A 247 1.56 -35.37 18.17
CA SER A 247 2.94 -34.86 18.27
C SER A 247 3.44 -34.23 16.98
N ASN A 248 2.57 -34.07 15.97
CA ASN A 248 2.91 -33.45 14.70
C ASN A 248 2.43 -31.99 14.70
N ARG A 249 3.16 -31.14 13.97
CA ARG A 249 2.69 -29.78 13.71
C ARG A 249 1.62 -29.84 12.63
N ASP A 250 0.39 -29.76 13.10
CA ASP A 250 -0.84 -29.76 12.30
C ASP A 250 -1.21 -28.31 11.93
N VAL A 251 -2.16 -28.13 11.01
CA VAL A 251 -2.65 -26.81 10.58
C VAL A 251 -4.02 -26.56 11.18
N PHE A 252 -4.15 -25.45 11.90
CA PHE A 252 -5.39 -25.02 12.51
C PHE A 252 -5.77 -23.63 12.05
N SER A 253 -7.06 -23.38 12.01
CA SER A 253 -7.60 -22.03 11.91
C SER A 253 -8.25 -21.62 13.22
N ILE A 254 -8.08 -20.36 13.58
CA ILE A 254 -8.77 -19.76 14.73
C ILE A 254 -9.55 -18.55 14.29
N ARG A 255 -10.84 -18.53 14.64
CA ARG A 255 -11.68 -17.32 14.62
C ARG A 255 -11.71 -16.70 16.02
N ARG A 256 -11.47 -15.40 16.11
CA ARG A 256 -11.56 -14.64 17.37
C ARG A 256 -11.89 -13.18 17.09
N GLY A 257 -12.80 -12.60 17.87
CA GLY A 257 -13.00 -11.15 17.94
C GLY A 257 -12.69 -10.64 19.35
N PRO A 258 -12.75 -9.32 19.60
CA PRO A 258 -12.53 -8.74 20.92
C PRO A 258 -13.54 -9.28 21.94
N ASN A 259 -14.79 -9.51 21.51
CA ASN A 259 -15.89 -10.00 22.34
C ASN A 259 -16.41 -11.40 21.93
N THR A 260 -15.90 -11.97 20.85
CA THR A 260 -16.33 -13.27 20.31
C THR A 260 -15.44 -14.38 20.83
N PRO A 261 -15.96 -15.45 21.49
CA PRO A 261 -15.17 -16.62 21.93
C PRO A 261 -14.27 -17.19 20.82
N ALA A 262 -13.06 -17.64 21.18
CA ALA A 262 -12.20 -18.32 20.23
C ALA A 262 -12.86 -19.62 19.74
N SER A 263 -12.82 -19.88 18.43
CA SER A 263 -13.15 -21.19 17.87
C SER A 263 -11.95 -21.77 17.14
N LEU A 264 -11.64 -23.03 17.42
CA LEU A 264 -10.52 -23.75 16.82
C LEU A 264 -11.05 -24.76 15.78
N LEU A 265 -10.57 -24.64 14.55
CA LEU A 265 -10.88 -25.54 13.45
C LEU A 265 -9.61 -26.26 12.99
N ALA A 266 -9.66 -27.58 12.89
CA ALA A 266 -8.57 -28.37 12.32
C ALA A 266 -8.63 -28.35 10.79
N ILE A 267 -7.66 -27.71 10.15
CA ILE A 267 -7.56 -27.63 8.67
C ILE A 267 -6.85 -28.85 8.13
N TYR A 268 -5.74 -29.26 8.76
CA TYR A 268 -5.03 -30.49 8.41
C TYR A 268 -4.52 -31.15 9.69
N GLN A 269 -4.72 -32.46 9.80
CA GLN A 269 -4.13 -33.28 10.85
C GLN A 269 -3.59 -34.55 10.24
N GLY A 270 -2.29 -34.78 10.37
CA GLY A 270 -1.67 -35.89 9.66
C GLY A 270 -0.27 -36.24 10.15
N PRO A 271 0.36 -37.24 9.52
CA PRO A 271 1.67 -37.73 9.92
C PRO A 271 2.80 -36.76 9.55
N ALA A 272 2.59 -35.88 8.56
CA ALA A 272 3.60 -34.94 8.08
C ALA A 272 3.62 -33.67 8.94
N VAL A 273 4.83 -33.16 9.21
CA VAL A 273 5.04 -31.92 9.96
C VAL A 273 4.92 -30.75 9.00
N VAL A 274 3.99 -29.84 9.29
CA VAL A 274 3.83 -28.62 8.49
C VAL A 274 4.62 -27.48 9.14
N SER A 275 5.45 -26.82 8.33
CA SER A 275 6.24 -25.66 8.77
C SER A 275 5.68 -24.34 8.23
N TYR A 276 5.05 -24.37 7.06
CA TYR A 276 4.49 -23.20 6.42
C TYR A 276 3.02 -23.43 6.07
N ALA A 277 2.18 -22.53 6.56
CA ALA A 277 0.81 -22.34 6.14
C ALA A 277 0.46 -20.84 6.03
N ASP A 278 -0.49 -20.53 5.16
CA ASP A 278 -0.99 -19.17 4.94
C ASP A 278 -2.50 -19.19 4.69
N ILE A 279 -3.15 -18.03 4.89
CA ILE A 279 -4.60 -17.87 4.79
C ILE A 279 -4.95 -16.60 4.04
N ALA A 280 -5.96 -16.70 3.19
CA ALA A 280 -6.66 -15.57 2.62
C ALA A 280 -8.17 -15.73 2.84
N LEU A 281 -8.89 -14.62 2.88
CA LEU A 281 -10.34 -14.57 3.04
C LEU A 281 -10.95 -13.78 1.87
N ASP A 282 -12.05 -14.29 1.33
CA ASP A 282 -12.89 -13.60 0.35
C ASP A 282 -14.35 -13.78 0.80
N GLY A 283 -14.93 -12.71 1.37
CA GLY A 283 -16.19 -12.78 2.11
C GLY A 283 -16.13 -13.80 3.26
N ASP A 284 -16.99 -14.82 3.22
CA ASP A 284 -17.02 -15.89 4.24
C ASP A 284 -16.11 -17.08 3.93
N ILE A 285 -15.46 -17.11 2.76
CA ILE A 285 -14.69 -18.27 2.29
C ILE A 285 -13.20 -18.05 2.57
N ALA A 286 -12.68 -18.79 3.54
CA ALA A 286 -11.25 -18.82 3.80
C ALA A 286 -10.57 -19.88 2.94
N THR A 287 -9.43 -19.51 2.37
CA THR A 287 -8.54 -20.39 1.63
C THR A 287 -7.24 -20.56 2.39
N PHE A 288 -6.95 -21.81 2.75
CA PHE A 288 -5.75 -22.21 3.48
C PHE A 288 -4.80 -22.89 2.52
N VAL A 289 -3.52 -22.53 2.60
CA VAL A 289 -2.46 -23.22 1.88
C VAL A 289 -1.40 -23.70 2.86
N TRP A 290 -0.79 -24.84 2.58
CA TRP A 290 0.32 -25.35 3.39
C TRP A 290 1.25 -26.25 2.60
N GLU A 291 2.46 -26.42 3.13
CA GLU A 291 3.48 -27.31 2.57
C GLU A 291 3.70 -28.54 3.44
N GLN A 292 3.77 -29.71 2.80
CA GLN A 292 4.17 -30.95 3.44
C GLN A 292 5.02 -31.80 2.48
N ASP A 293 6.22 -32.18 2.89
CA ASP A 293 7.15 -33.04 2.12
C ASP A 293 7.38 -32.57 0.66
N GLY A 294 7.38 -31.26 0.42
CA GLY A 294 7.53 -30.65 -0.91
C GLY A 294 6.23 -30.57 -1.72
N GLU A 295 5.10 -30.98 -1.15
CA GLU A 295 3.77 -30.88 -1.74
C GLU A 295 3.05 -29.64 -1.20
N ILE A 296 2.45 -28.86 -2.09
CA ILE A 296 1.64 -27.68 -1.75
C ILE A 296 0.18 -28.08 -1.82
N PHE A 297 -0.52 -27.91 -0.71
CA PHE A 297 -1.94 -28.18 -0.58
C PHE A 297 -2.73 -26.89 -0.40
N LEU A 298 -3.97 -26.95 -0.87
CA LEU A 298 -4.98 -25.94 -0.67
C LEU A 298 -6.25 -26.59 -0.11
N ARG A 299 -6.92 -25.91 0.82
CA ARG A 299 -8.24 -26.29 1.35
C ARG A 299 -9.08 -25.05 1.61
N ARG A 300 -10.40 -25.18 1.49
CA ARG A 300 -11.34 -24.07 1.69
C ARG A 300 -12.37 -24.37 2.76
N TYR A 301 -12.70 -23.35 3.54
CA TYR A 301 -13.74 -23.38 4.55
C TYR A 301 -14.67 -22.19 4.37
N ASP A 302 -15.96 -22.43 4.42
CA ASP A 302 -16.99 -21.39 4.40
C ASP A 302 -17.47 -21.17 5.84
N TYR A 303 -17.15 -20.02 6.42
CA TYR A 303 -17.54 -19.66 7.78
C TYR A 303 -19.02 -19.26 7.90
N GLY A 304 -19.63 -18.79 6.83
CA GLY A 304 -21.06 -18.45 6.78
C GLY A 304 -21.94 -19.70 6.81
N LEU A 305 -21.45 -20.79 6.18
CA LEU A 305 -22.14 -22.08 6.13
C LEU A 305 -21.60 -23.13 7.11
N ASP A 306 -20.52 -22.83 7.84
CA ASP A 306 -19.82 -23.72 8.77
C ASP A 306 -19.46 -25.07 8.13
N LEU A 307 -18.87 -25.04 6.93
CA LEU A 307 -18.57 -26.25 6.16
C LEU A 307 -17.26 -26.18 5.37
N LEU A 308 -16.66 -27.35 5.14
CA LEU A 308 -15.57 -27.53 4.20
C LEU A 308 -16.12 -27.54 2.77
N VAL A 309 -15.67 -26.58 1.95
CA VAL A 309 -16.19 -26.37 0.59
C VAL A 309 -15.83 -27.55 -0.33
N ALA A 310 -14.63 -28.12 -0.17
CA ALA A 310 -14.12 -29.22 -0.97
C ALA A 310 -13.01 -30.00 -0.24
N PRO A 311 -12.66 -31.22 -0.71
CA PRO A 311 -11.45 -31.90 -0.28
C PRO A 311 -10.19 -31.06 -0.54
N GLU A 312 -9.09 -31.43 0.11
CA GLU A 312 -7.79 -30.84 -0.16
C GLU A 312 -7.36 -31.06 -1.62
N ILE A 313 -6.81 -30.01 -2.22
CA ILE A 313 -6.32 -30.03 -3.59
C ILE A 313 -4.82 -29.80 -3.57
N ARG A 314 -4.09 -30.54 -4.39
CA ARG A 314 -2.65 -30.34 -4.58
C ARG A 314 -2.40 -29.30 -5.65
N ALA A 315 -1.67 -28.24 -5.29
CA ALA A 315 -1.37 -27.13 -6.18
C ALA A 315 -0.18 -27.44 -7.11
N ASN A 316 0.89 -28.07 -6.62
CA ASN A 316 2.06 -28.45 -7.44
C ASN A 316 2.01 -29.91 -7.89
N THR A 317 1.62 -30.14 -9.14
CA THR A 317 1.47 -31.52 -9.67
C THR A 317 2.80 -32.22 -9.96
N ASP A 318 3.89 -31.46 -10.08
CA ASP A 318 5.23 -31.89 -10.45
C ASP A 318 6.23 -31.88 -9.25
N PHE A 319 5.71 -31.89 -8.03
CA PHE A 319 6.47 -31.88 -6.76
C PHE A 319 7.62 -32.91 -6.68
N ALA A 320 7.52 -34.02 -7.41
CA ALA A 320 8.56 -35.05 -7.45
C ALA A 320 9.85 -34.57 -8.14
N THR A 321 9.74 -33.65 -9.09
CA THR A 321 10.88 -33.02 -9.78
C THR A 321 11.15 -31.61 -9.28
N ARG A 322 10.11 -30.90 -8.84
CA ARG A 322 10.19 -29.54 -8.32
C ARG A 322 9.38 -29.39 -7.03
N PRO A 323 9.90 -29.84 -5.86
CA PRO A 323 9.20 -29.69 -4.60
C PRO A 323 8.94 -28.21 -4.28
N GLY A 324 7.72 -27.93 -3.83
CA GLY A 324 7.28 -26.60 -3.43
C GLY A 324 7.72 -26.26 -2.01
N LYS A 325 7.94 -24.97 -1.72
CA LYS A 325 8.29 -24.44 -0.40
C LYS A 325 7.63 -23.09 -0.16
N GLN A 326 7.36 -22.79 1.11
CA GLN A 326 6.85 -21.50 1.59
C GLN A 326 5.64 -21.00 0.77
N PRO A 327 4.53 -21.76 0.74
CA PRO A 327 3.35 -21.34 0.01
C PRO A 327 2.74 -20.10 0.64
N VAL A 328 2.26 -19.21 -0.22
CA VAL A 328 1.52 -18.00 0.15
C VAL A 328 0.24 -17.91 -0.66
N VAL A 329 -0.77 -17.25 -0.09
CA VAL A 329 -2.07 -17.06 -0.73
C VAL A 329 -2.51 -15.62 -0.56
N ALA A 330 -3.05 -15.03 -1.62
CA ALA A 330 -3.72 -13.74 -1.56
C ALA A 330 -5.05 -13.83 -2.32
N GLN A 331 -6.04 -13.12 -1.79
CA GLN A 331 -7.38 -13.04 -2.36
C GLN A 331 -7.88 -11.60 -2.30
N ARG A 332 -8.54 -11.18 -3.38
CA ARG A 332 -9.30 -9.93 -3.45
C ARG A 332 -10.26 -10.00 -4.63
N ASN A 333 -11.48 -9.51 -4.47
CA ASN A 333 -12.47 -9.36 -5.55
C ASN A 333 -12.68 -10.66 -6.37
N GLY A 334 -12.72 -11.82 -5.71
CA GLY A 334 -12.88 -13.12 -6.37
C GLY A 334 -11.62 -13.67 -7.06
N VAL A 335 -10.54 -12.90 -7.16
CA VAL A 335 -9.24 -13.37 -7.64
C VAL A 335 -8.51 -14.03 -6.48
N SER A 336 -8.21 -15.31 -6.63
CA SER A 336 -7.41 -16.06 -5.67
C SER A 336 -6.15 -16.58 -6.33
N VAL A 337 -5.02 -16.26 -5.72
CA VAL A 337 -3.72 -16.71 -6.21
C VAL A 337 -2.98 -17.43 -5.10
N VAL A 338 -2.44 -18.60 -5.44
CA VAL A 338 -1.50 -19.33 -4.60
C VAL A 338 -0.14 -19.31 -5.29
N ALA A 339 0.91 -19.02 -4.54
CA ALA A 339 2.28 -19.06 -5.04
C ALA A 339 3.20 -19.85 -4.11
N TRP A 340 4.27 -20.43 -4.66
CA TRP A 340 5.30 -21.13 -3.90
C TRP A 340 6.65 -21.06 -4.60
N ILE A 341 7.74 -21.30 -3.86
CA ILE A 341 9.07 -21.52 -4.44
C ILE A 341 9.15 -22.97 -4.91
N ALA A 342 9.57 -23.20 -6.15
CA ALA A 342 9.80 -24.53 -6.71
C ALA A 342 11.24 -24.64 -7.20
N CYS A 343 11.98 -25.67 -6.76
CA CYS A 343 13.39 -25.87 -7.12
C CYS A 343 13.61 -27.25 -7.75
N ASP A 344 14.48 -27.37 -8.75
CA ASP A 344 14.83 -28.69 -9.29
C ASP A 344 15.53 -29.58 -8.24
N VAL A 345 15.10 -30.83 -8.12
CA VAL A 345 15.69 -31.80 -7.17
C VAL A 345 17.15 -32.14 -7.47
N ASN A 346 17.59 -31.99 -8.72
CA ASN A 346 18.96 -32.25 -9.17
C ASN A 346 19.81 -30.99 -9.17
N ASP A 347 19.19 -29.81 -9.26
CA ASP A 347 19.85 -28.50 -9.13
C ASP A 347 19.08 -27.61 -8.15
N PRO A 348 19.42 -27.65 -6.84
CA PRO A 348 18.76 -26.82 -5.82
C PRO A 348 18.97 -25.32 -5.97
N THR A 349 19.77 -24.86 -6.93
CA THR A 349 19.92 -23.44 -7.28
C THR A 349 19.03 -23.01 -8.44
N ASP A 350 18.48 -23.98 -9.17
CA ASP A 350 17.46 -23.77 -10.19
C ASP A 350 16.07 -23.68 -9.53
N CYS A 351 15.85 -22.60 -8.78
CA CYS A 351 14.56 -22.28 -8.22
C CYS A 351 13.88 -21.17 -9.01
N ASP A 352 12.55 -21.23 -9.05
CA ASP A 352 11.68 -20.16 -9.54
C ASP A 352 10.45 -20.07 -8.62
N MET A 353 9.70 -19.00 -8.79
CA MET A 353 8.37 -18.83 -8.22
C MET A 353 7.33 -19.39 -9.17
N GLU A 354 6.39 -20.17 -8.63
CA GLU A 354 5.28 -20.74 -9.39
C GLU A 354 3.95 -20.32 -8.79
N LEU A 355 2.97 -20.03 -9.66
CA LEU A 355 1.66 -19.51 -9.29
C LEU A 355 0.54 -20.33 -9.91
N ARG A 356 -0.59 -20.40 -9.19
CA ARG A 356 -1.87 -20.86 -9.74
C ARG A 356 -2.99 -19.95 -9.26
N SER A 357 -3.88 -19.62 -10.17
CA SER A 357 -5.14 -18.99 -9.85
C SER A 357 -6.12 -20.06 -9.43
N SER A 358 -7.07 -19.66 -8.60
CA SER A 358 -8.08 -20.59 -8.11
C SER A 358 -9.45 -19.94 -8.08
N ASP A 359 -10.19 -20.10 -9.17
CA ASP A 359 -11.53 -19.54 -9.32
C ASP A 359 -12.59 -20.52 -8.83
N SER A 360 -13.51 -20.04 -7.98
CA SER A 360 -14.79 -20.71 -7.66
C SER A 360 -14.66 -22.19 -7.26
N GLY A 361 -13.61 -22.55 -6.51
CA GLY A 361 -13.40 -23.91 -6.03
C GLY A 361 -12.59 -24.83 -6.97
N TRP A 362 -12.17 -24.34 -8.14
CA TRP A 362 -11.24 -25.04 -9.03
C TRP A 362 -9.85 -24.40 -8.96
N LEU A 363 -8.81 -25.19 -9.23
CA LEU A 363 -7.47 -24.67 -9.48
C LEU A 363 -7.28 -24.68 -11.00
N GLU A 364 -7.01 -23.51 -11.58
CA GLU A 364 -6.68 -23.32 -13.00
C GLU A 364 -5.47 -24.17 -13.39
N ASP A 365 -5.25 -24.43 -14.70
CA ASP A 365 -4.37 -25.48 -15.28
C ASP A 365 -2.89 -25.54 -14.75
N ALA A 366 -1.87 -25.73 -15.59
CA ALA A 366 -0.50 -25.92 -15.09
C ALA A 366 0.02 -24.67 -14.33
N PRO A 367 0.89 -24.82 -13.33
CA PRO A 367 1.52 -23.68 -12.67
C PRO A 367 2.18 -22.73 -13.66
N VAL A 368 1.98 -21.43 -13.45
CA VAL A 368 2.67 -20.37 -14.19
C VAL A 368 3.98 -20.05 -13.48
N GLN A 369 5.09 -20.17 -14.20
CA GLN A 369 6.41 -19.78 -13.72
C GLN A 369 6.61 -18.27 -13.88
N VAL A 370 7.22 -17.63 -12.88
CA VAL A 370 7.56 -16.19 -12.94
C VAL A 370 8.65 -15.93 -13.98
N GLY A 371 9.57 -16.87 -14.17
CA GLY A 371 10.69 -16.73 -15.10
C GLY A 371 11.83 -15.92 -14.52
N LEU A 372 12.15 -16.14 -13.24
CA LEU A 372 13.30 -15.52 -12.58
C LEU A 372 14.63 -16.22 -12.98
N ASP A 373 15.74 -15.51 -12.87
CA ASP A 373 17.08 -16.10 -13.06
C ASP A 373 17.36 -17.16 -11.97
N PRO A 374 18.04 -18.29 -12.27
CA PRO A 374 18.31 -19.34 -11.28
C PRO A 374 19.07 -18.85 -10.03
N HIS A 375 18.37 -18.77 -8.91
CA HIS A 375 18.92 -18.43 -7.59
C HIS A 375 18.20 -19.20 -6.48
N ALA A 376 18.78 -19.21 -5.28
CA ALA A 376 18.06 -19.65 -4.09
C ALA A 376 17.10 -18.54 -3.63
N TYR A 377 15.81 -18.71 -3.93
CA TYR A 377 14.75 -17.82 -3.48
C TYR A 377 14.21 -18.19 -2.09
N THR A 378 13.72 -17.19 -1.37
CA THR A 378 13.17 -17.30 -0.01
C THR A 378 12.10 -16.25 0.23
N TYR A 379 11.16 -16.55 1.12
CA TYR A 379 10.13 -15.60 1.59
C TYR A 379 9.36 -14.93 0.44
N PRO A 380 8.67 -15.70 -0.40
CA PRO A 380 7.80 -15.12 -1.40
C PRO A 380 6.63 -14.44 -0.72
N GLN A 381 6.18 -13.31 -1.22
CA GLN A 381 4.98 -12.61 -0.78
C GLN A 381 4.20 -12.21 -2.04
N ILE A 382 2.88 -12.22 -1.95
CA ILE A 382 1.98 -11.86 -3.05
C ILE A 382 0.89 -10.93 -2.57
N ALA A 383 0.45 -10.03 -3.44
CA ALA A 383 -0.69 -9.16 -3.19
C ALA A 383 -1.54 -9.03 -4.46
N VAL A 384 -2.85 -8.92 -4.27
CA VAL A 384 -3.84 -8.70 -5.34
C VAL A 384 -4.40 -7.29 -5.17
N ALA A 385 -4.27 -6.46 -6.20
CA ALA A 385 -4.78 -5.09 -6.22
C ALA A 385 -6.27 -5.01 -6.61
N GLU A 386 -6.89 -3.86 -6.38
CA GLU A 386 -8.29 -3.59 -6.73
C GLU A 386 -8.60 -3.81 -8.22
N ASP A 387 -7.65 -3.46 -9.08
CA ASP A 387 -7.74 -3.67 -10.53
C ASP A 387 -7.40 -5.11 -10.97
N ASN A 388 -7.30 -6.03 -10.01
CA ASN A 388 -7.00 -7.45 -10.17
C ASN A 388 -5.58 -7.75 -10.69
N ARG A 389 -4.66 -6.78 -10.65
CA ARG A 389 -3.24 -7.08 -10.86
C ARG A 389 -2.66 -7.82 -9.66
N VAL A 390 -1.77 -8.76 -9.94
CA VAL A 390 -1.09 -9.57 -8.93
C VAL A 390 0.37 -9.18 -8.92
N ALA A 391 0.86 -8.72 -7.77
CA ALA A 391 2.28 -8.53 -7.55
C ALA A 391 2.86 -9.75 -6.84
N VAL A 392 4.02 -10.19 -7.31
CA VAL A 392 4.82 -11.25 -6.69
C VAL A 392 6.15 -10.64 -6.31
N VAL A 393 6.51 -10.75 -5.04
CA VAL A 393 7.81 -10.29 -4.54
C VAL A 393 8.51 -11.44 -3.85
N CYS A 394 9.78 -11.66 -4.16
CA CYS A 394 10.57 -12.68 -3.48
C CYS A 394 12.00 -12.21 -3.22
N GLY A 395 12.55 -12.61 -2.07
CA GLY A 395 13.96 -12.44 -1.76
C GLY A 395 14.78 -13.55 -2.39
N GLY A 396 15.97 -13.24 -2.90
CA GLY A 396 16.88 -14.25 -3.44
C GLY A 396 18.18 -13.66 -3.93
N GLY A 397 19.18 -14.49 -4.13
CA GLY A 397 20.47 -14.06 -4.64
C GLY A 397 21.54 -15.14 -4.55
N PRO A 398 22.77 -14.86 -4.98
CA PRO A 398 23.88 -15.78 -4.84
C PRO A 398 24.10 -16.12 -3.36
N ALA A 399 24.33 -17.39 -3.03
CA ALA A 399 24.43 -17.88 -1.64
C ALA A 399 25.51 -17.21 -0.77
N ASN A 400 26.42 -16.42 -1.35
CA ASN A 400 27.51 -15.73 -0.66
C ASN A 400 27.49 -14.21 -0.84
N ASP A 401 26.40 -13.65 -1.37
CA ASP A 401 26.26 -12.22 -1.59
C ASP A 401 25.02 -11.68 -0.85
N ASN A 402 24.87 -10.36 -0.85
CA ASN A 402 23.65 -9.71 -0.39
C ASN A 402 22.42 -10.24 -1.18
N GLN A 403 21.28 -10.34 -0.50
CA GLN A 403 20.02 -10.74 -1.13
C GLN A 403 19.45 -9.59 -1.96
N ASN A 404 18.65 -9.93 -2.95
CA ASN A 404 17.90 -9.00 -3.78
C ASN A 404 16.40 -9.31 -3.67
N ALA A 405 15.56 -8.29 -3.69
CA ALA A 405 14.13 -8.43 -3.88
C ALA A 405 13.83 -8.31 -5.37
N TRP A 406 13.11 -9.29 -5.89
CA TRP A 406 12.62 -9.30 -7.26
C TRP A 406 11.11 -9.14 -7.25
N ALA A 407 10.58 -8.38 -8.19
CA ALA A 407 9.16 -8.20 -8.38
C ALA A 407 8.75 -8.66 -9.77
N ALA A 408 7.54 -9.21 -9.87
CA ALA A 408 6.88 -9.52 -11.13
C ALA A 408 5.40 -9.19 -11.00
N GLN A 409 4.75 -8.92 -12.14
CA GLN A 409 3.35 -8.60 -12.19
C GLN A 409 2.60 -9.46 -13.19
N PHE A 410 1.33 -9.70 -12.85
CA PHE A 410 0.41 -10.49 -13.64
C PHE A 410 -0.95 -9.81 -13.65
N ASN A 411 -1.74 -10.06 -14.68
CA ASN A 411 -3.16 -9.74 -14.65
C ASN A 411 -3.95 -10.84 -13.91
N ALA A 412 -5.27 -10.65 -13.79
CA ALA A 412 -6.18 -11.59 -13.13
C ALA A 412 -6.11 -13.03 -13.67
N ALA A 413 -5.78 -13.21 -14.95
CA ALA A 413 -5.64 -14.51 -15.60
C ALA A 413 -4.23 -15.11 -15.47
N LEU A 414 -3.39 -14.55 -14.60
CA LEU A 414 -1.98 -14.88 -14.43
C LEU A 414 -1.15 -14.79 -15.72
N ALA A 415 -1.54 -13.91 -16.66
CA ALA A 415 -0.66 -13.57 -17.77
C ALA A 415 0.38 -12.55 -17.28
N PRO A 416 1.70 -12.79 -17.50
CA PRO A 416 2.75 -11.86 -17.10
C PRO A 416 2.56 -10.48 -17.74
N ASP A 417 2.68 -9.43 -16.94
CA ASP A 417 2.73 -8.04 -17.38
C ASP A 417 4.18 -7.54 -17.36
N GLY A 418 4.88 -7.81 -18.46
CA GLY A 418 6.30 -7.53 -18.59
C GLY A 418 7.21 -8.61 -18.02
N SER A 419 8.50 -8.28 -17.90
CA SER A 419 9.51 -9.18 -17.31
C SER A 419 9.70 -8.86 -15.83
N PRO A 420 10.07 -9.86 -15.00
CA PRO A 420 10.46 -9.59 -13.62
C PRO A 420 11.61 -8.58 -13.55
N TRP A 421 11.61 -7.73 -12.53
CA TRP A 421 12.60 -6.69 -12.35
C TRP A 421 13.17 -6.68 -10.93
N LEU A 422 14.34 -6.05 -10.78
CA LEU A 422 14.98 -5.86 -9.48
C LEU A 422 14.23 -4.76 -8.71
N LEU A 423 13.50 -5.14 -7.67
CA LEU A 423 12.80 -4.21 -6.80
C LEU A 423 13.76 -3.53 -5.82
N GLN A 424 14.69 -4.30 -5.23
CA GLN A 424 15.71 -3.78 -4.32
C GLN A 424 16.96 -4.67 -4.35
N GLY A 425 18.12 -4.05 -4.56
CA GLY A 425 19.41 -4.74 -4.52
C GLY A 425 20.13 -4.60 -3.17
N SER A 426 21.14 -5.45 -2.96
CA SER A 426 22.09 -5.31 -1.83
C SER A 426 21.44 -5.34 -0.45
N MET A 427 20.39 -6.13 -0.28
CA MET A 427 19.73 -6.33 1.01
C MET A 427 20.56 -7.26 1.90
N PRO A 428 20.51 -7.08 3.23
CA PRO A 428 21.12 -8.02 4.17
C PRO A 428 20.61 -9.45 3.95
N SER A 429 21.41 -10.44 4.35
CA SER A 429 20.93 -11.83 4.35
C SER A 429 19.82 -12.02 5.37
N GLN A 430 18.76 -12.75 5.01
CA GLN A 430 17.54 -12.97 5.81
C GLN A 430 16.65 -11.73 6.00
N THR A 431 16.45 -10.96 4.93
CA THR A 431 15.46 -9.88 4.92
C THR A 431 14.05 -10.47 5.06
N LEU A 432 13.33 -10.05 6.11
CA LEU A 432 11.96 -10.43 6.39
C LEU A 432 11.05 -9.30 5.93
N ALA A 433 10.22 -9.59 4.95
CA ALA A 433 9.50 -8.58 4.20
C ALA A 433 8.05 -8.98 3.99
N ASP A 434 7.24 -8.00 3.63
CA ASP A 434 5.84 -8.15 3.30
C ASP A 434 5.47 -7.24 2.12
N VAL A 435 4.39 -7.58 1.43
CA VAL A 435 3.85 -6.81 0.31
C VAL A 435 2.34 -6.65 0.49
N ALA A 436 1.83 -5.44 0.28
CA ALA A 436 0.41 -5.17 0.28
C ALA A 436 0.01 -4.41 -0.99
N ALA A 437 -1.23 -4.57 -1.42
CA ALA A 437 -1.82 -3.78 -2.49
C ALA A 437 -2.68 -2.67 -1.89
N LEU A 438 -2.35 -1.44 -2.25
CA LEU A 438 -3.02 -0.22 -1.83
C LEU A 438 -4.29 0.00 -2.66
N GLU A 439 -5.27 0.71 -2.09
CA GLU A 439 -6.53 1.03 -2.78
C GLU A 439 -6.34 2.01 -3.94
N SER A 440 -5.24 2.78 -3.92
CA SER A 440 -4.81 3.63 -5.03
C SER A 440 -4.40 2.84 -6.29
N GLY A 441 -4.28 1.51 -6.20
CA GLY A 441 -3.81 0.64 -7.26
C GLY A 441 -2.29 0.41 -7.25
N ASP A 442 -1.57 1.00 -6.30
CA ASP A 442 -0.15 0.79 -6.12
C ASP A 442 0.12 -0.41 -5.21
N PHE A 443 1.35 -0.90 -5.22
CA PHE A 443 1.83 -1.89 -4.26
C PHE A 443 2.86 -1.27 -3.33
N VAL A 444 2.92 -1.77 -2.11
CA VAL A 444 3.92 -1.38 -1.13
C VAL A 444 4.73 -2.59 -0.70
N TYR A 445 6.05 -2.42 -0.64
CA TYR A 445 7.00 -3.41 -0.16
C TYR A 445 7.74 -2.86 1.05
N ALA A 446 7.66 -3.57 2.18
CA ALA A 446 8.36 -3.19 3.40
C ALA A 446 9.26 -4.33 3.88
N TRP A 447 10.43 -3.99 4.43
CA TRP A 447 11.40 -4.97 4.85
C TRP A 447 12.32 -4.51 5.98
N SER A 448 12.87 -5.46 6.72
CA SER A 448 13.93 -5.19 7.69
C SER A 448 15.31 -5.11 7.05
N ASP A 449 16.00 -3.99 7.30
CA ASP A 449 17.40 -3.80 6.96
C ASP A 449 18.23 -3.83 8.25
N THR A 450 18.78 -5.00 8.57
CA THR A 450 19.62 -5.23 9.74
C THR A 450 21.00 -4.59 9.64
N ALA A 451 21.47 -4.24 8.42
CA ALA A 451 22.77 -3.60 8.22
C ALA A 451 22.74 -2.13 8.64
N VAL A 452 21.66 -1.41 8.31
CA VAL A 452 21.44 -0.02 8.75
C VAL A 452 20.52 0.09 9.97
N LYS A 453 19.98 -1.05 10.41
CA LYS A 453 19.06 -1.22 11.54
C LYS A 453 17.79 -0.37 11.38
N ARG A 454 17.07 -0.51 10.27
CA ARG A 454 15.80 0.20 10.02
C ARG A 454 14.76 -0.73 9.39
N ILE A 455 13.49 -0.38 9.54
CA ILE A 455 12.46 -0.81 8.59
C ILE A 455 12.55 0.13 7.41
N ARG A 456 12.46 -0.44 6.21
CA ARG A 456 12.38 0.30 4.95
C ARG A 456 11.02 0.03 4.31
N ILE A 457 10.53 1.00 3.56
CA ILE A 457 9.27 0.89 2.82
C ILE A 457 9.40 1.58 1.47
N ARG A 458 8.72 1.04 0.45
CA ARG A 458 8.72 1.57 -0.92
C ARG A 458 7.42 1.25 -1.62
N ARG A 459 6.87 2.22 -2.36
CA ARG A 459 5.76 2.02 -3.31
C ARG A 459 6.24 1.64 -4.73
N PHE A 460 5.46 0.84 -5.44
CA PHE A 460 5.71 0.46 -6.84
C PHE A 460 4.41 0.09 -7.57
N ILE A 461 4.37 0.29 -8.89
CA ILE A 461 3.18 -0.01 -9.73
C ILE A 461 3.50 -0.97 -10.85
N GLY A 462 4.76 -1.06 -11.30
CA GLY A 462 5.21 -1.93 -12.38
C GLY A 462 6.67 -1.65 -12.76
N PRO A 463 7.18 -2.27 -13.84
CA PRO A 463 8.60 -2.25 -14.18
C PRO A 463 9.14 -0.87 -14.59
N ASP A 464 8.27 0.05 -15.06
CA ASP A 464 8.69 1.35 -15.61
C ASP A 464 8.35 2.58 -14.75
N LEU A 465 7.74 2.43 -13.56
CA LEU A 465 7.34 3.59 -12.72
C LEU A 465 7.22 3.22 -11.22
N PRO A 466 7.91 3.92 -10.31
CA PRO A 466 7.22 4.49 -9.17
C PRO A 466 6.47 5.76 -9.64
N ARG A 467 5.18 5.89 -9.31
CA ARG A 467 4.43 7.15 -9.52
C ARG A 467 5.05 8.33 -8.77
N VAL A 468 5.84 8.06 -7.74
CA VAL A 468 6.53 9.12 -7.03
C VAL A 468 7.88 9.36 -7.71
N THR A 469 8.02 10.55 -8.29
CA THR A 469 9.22 10.99 -9.01
C THR A 469 10.48 11.06 -8.14
N ASN A 470 10.38 10.79 -6.83
CA ASN A 470 11.47 10.82 -5.85
C ASN A 470 11.46 9.71 -4.77
N VAL A 471 10.73 8.59 -4.91
CA VAL A 471 10.70 7.55 -3.85
C VAL A 471 11.92 6.64 -3.83
N GLY A 472 12.91 7.12 -3.06
CA GLY A 472 13.86 6.27 -2.39
C GLY A 472 13.18 5.41 -1.30
N ASP A 473 13.89 5.20 -0.20
CA ASP A 473 13.32 4.60 1.00
C ASP A 473 12.36 5.60 1.66
N GLU A 474 11.09 5.23 1.80
CA GLU A 474 10.02 6.08 2.35
C GLU A 474 9.88 5.99 3.87
N ALA A 475 10.74 5.21 4.54
CA ALA A 475 10.57 4.96 5.96
C ALA A 475 10.68 6.26 6.79
N PRO A 476 9.62 6.64 7.55
CA PRO A 476 9.69 7.79 8.44
C PRO A 476 10.47 7.47 9.73
N TRP A 477 10.74 6.19 9.99
CA TRP A 477 11.29 5.73 11.26
C TRP A 477 12.81 5.86 11.38
N ALA A 478 13.27 6.17 12.59
CA ALA A 478 14.68 6.26 12.91
C ALA A 478 15.39 4.88 12.93
N ALA A 479 16.71 4.89 13.11
CA ALA A 479 17.46 3.65 13.33
C ALA A 479 17.08 2.99 14.67
N MET A 480 16.95 1.67 14.64
CA MET A 480 16.55 0.79 15.72
C MET A 480 17.70 -0.16 16.10
N ASN A 481 17.43 -1.12 16.99
CA ASN A 481 18.45 -2.03 17.49
C ASN A 481 18.61 -3.27 16.62
N ASN A 482 17.51 -3.98 16.38
CA ASN A 482 17.50 -5.25 15.64
C ASN A 482 16.11 -5.48 15.03
N PRO A 483 15.83 -4.93 13.84
CA PRO A 483 14.55 -5.12 13.17
C PRO A 483 14.35 -6.58 12.73
N GLY A 484 13.12 -7.07 12.84
CA GLY A 484 12.71 -8.44 12.52
C GLY A 484 11.65 -8.52 11.42
N TRP A 485 10.66 -9.40 11.58
CA TRP A 485 9.52 -9.51 10.66
C TRP A 485 8.78 -8.18 10.58
N VAL A 486 8.50 -7.74 9.35
CA VAL A 486 7.60 -6.63 9.03
C VAL A 486 6.31 -7.22 8.48
N ARG A 487 5.17 -6.64 8.83
CA ARG A 487 3.87 -6.97 8.29
C ARG A 487 3.06 -5.74 7.94
N LEU A 488 2.28 -5.89 6.88
CA LEU A 488 1.48 -4.83 6.28
C LEU A 488 0.03 -5.27 6.21
N ALA A 489 -0.87 -4.36 6.52
CA ALA A 489 -2.28 -4.48 6.15
C ALA A 489 -2.81 -3.09 5.84
N THR A 490 -3.80 -3.01 4.96
CA THR A 490 -4.32 -1.74 4.45
C THR A 490 -5.81 -1.83 4.19
N THR A 491 -6.48 -0.69 4.35
CA THR A 491 -7.91 -0.47 4.15
C THR A 491 -8.13 1.03 4.07
N ALA A 492 -9.13 1.51 3.32
CA ALA A 492 -9.59 2.89 3.28
C ALA A 492 -8.45 3.95 3.31
N ASN A 493 -7.48 3.84 2.38
CA ASN A 493 -6.31 4.72 2.24
C ASN A 493 -5.36 4.81 3.45
N ILE A 494 -5.42 3.87 4.39
CA ILE A 494 -4.45 3.77 5.48
C ILE A 494 -3.69 2.45 5.43
N LEU A 495 -2.46 2.45 5.95
CA LEU A 495 -1.53 1.33 5.95
C LEU A 495 -0.99 1.14 7.36
N ALA A 496 -1.36 0.04 8.01
CA ALA A 496 -0.74 -0.40 9.25
C ALA A 496 0.58 -1.10 8.94
N VAL A 497 1.68 -0.57 9.47
CA VAL A 497 3.02 -1.16 9.36
C VAL A 497 3.48 -1.58 10.75
N VAL A 498 3.62 -2.88 10.97
CA VAL A 498 4.06 -3.44 12.27
C VAL A 498 5.31 -4.29 12.09
N TRP A 499 6.19 -4.30 13.08
CA TRP A 499 7.38 -5.13 13.05
C TRP A 499 7.86 -5.56 14.42
N ALA A 500 8.63 -6.64 14.46
CA ALA A 500 9.37 -7.02 15.66
C ALA A 500 10.68 -6.23 15.77
N ASN A 501 11.03 -5.78 16.97
CA ASN A 501 12.34 -5.18 17.27
C ASN A 501 12.86 -5.74 18.59
N THR A 502 14.19 -5.79 18.77
CA THR A 502 14.79 -6.18 20.05
C THR A 502 15.35 -4.96 20.78
N VAL A 503 14.76 -4.59 21.90
CA VAL A 503 15.21 -3.50 22.77
C VAL A 503 15.66 -4.08 24.12
N ASP A 504 16.87 -3.73 24.58
CA ASP A 504 17.43 -4.21 25.85
C ASP A 504 17.40 -5.74 26.08
N ASN A 505 17.51 -6.51 25.00
CA ASN A 505 17.41 -7.97 24.94
C ASN A 505 16.00 -8.54 25.12
N PHE A 506 14.96 -7.71 25.08
CA PHE A 506 13.56 -8.14 24.95
C PHE A 506 13.08 -7.86 23.54
N SER A 507 12.23 -8.74 23.00
CA SER A 507 11.61 -8.48 21.71
C SER A 507 10.22 -7.96 21.93
N GLU A 508 9.90 -6.87 21.27
CA GLU A 508 8.63 -6.15 21.34
C GLU A 508 8.11 -5.92 19.91
N ILE A 509 6.82 -5.67 19.78
CA ILE A 509 6.19 -5.27 18.52
C ILE A 509 6.08 -3.76 18.47
N GLN A 510 6.60 -3.16 17.41
CA GLN A 510 6.56 -1.73 17.13
C GLN A 510 5.75 -1.47 15.87
N GLY A 511 5.32 -0.23 15.67
CA GLY A 511 4.78 0.17 14.39
C GLY A 511 4.08 1.51 14.36
N GLN A 512 3.42 1.78 13.24
CA GLN A 512 2.72 3.02 12.99
C GLN A 512 1.67 2.81 11.87
N VAL A 513 0.62 3.61 11.89
CA VAL A 513 -0.34 3.72 10.79
C VAL A 513 0.03 4.92 9.94
N LEU A 514 0.08 4.72 8.63
CA LEU A 514 0.37 5.73 7.62
C LEU A 514 -0.87 5.95 6.73
N SER A 515 -0.98 7.11 6.08
CA SER A 515 -2.00 7.38 5.04
C SER A 515 -1.36 7.68 3.69
N TYR A 516 -2.10 7.42 2.61
CA TYR A 516 -1.63 7.52 1.22
C TYR A 516 -2.72 7.88 0.23
#